data_AF-A0A2V7W2Z1-F1
#
_entry.id   AF-A0A2V7W2Z1-F1
#
_cell.length_a   1.000
_cell.length_b   1.000
_cell.length_c   1.000
_cell.angle_alpha   90.00
_cell.angle_beta   90.00
_cell.angle_gamma   90.00
#
_symmetry.space_group_name_H-M   'P 1'
#
loop_
_entity.id
_entity.type
_entity.pdbx_description
1 polymer ?
#
loop_
_entity_poly.entity_id
_entity_poly.type
_entity_poly.pdbx_seq_one_letter_code
_entity_poly.pdbx_strand_id
1 'polypeptide(L)'
;MIKKLLLVLGALVVLAAGVMVAKIGPRNIIGMIRYDQRRAGDLKVGDRAPDALLVSLAGRREVPLLAARTKPLVLVFGSFT
;
A
#
# COMPACT_ATOMS: atom_id res chain seq x y z
N MET A 1 -29.07 16.61 -27.56
CA MET A 1 -29.53 16.21 -26.20
C MET A 1 -28.44 15.52 -25.39
N ILE A 2 -27.68 14.59 -25.99
CA ILE A 2 -26.57 13.86 -25.32
C ILE A 2 -25.52 14.74 -24.64
N LYS A 3 -25.09 15.87 -25.23
CA LYS A 3 -24.12 16.79 -24.61
C LYS A 3 -24.60 17.37 -23.27
N LYS A 4 -25.89 17.72 -23.17
CA LYS A 4 -26.48 18.26 -21.92
C LYS A 4 -26.56 17.17 -20.85
N LEU A 5 -26.92 15.95 -21.26
CA LEU A 5 -26.95 14.80 -20.37
C LEU A 5 -25.56 14.49 -19.80
N LEU A 6 -24.52 14.50 -20.64
CA LEU A 6 -23.13 14.30 -20.22
C LEU A 6 -22.65 15.40 -19.26
N LEU A 7 -23.04 16.66 -19.49
CA LEU A 7 -22.72 17.76 -18.59
C LEU A 7 -23.37 17.59 -17.22
N VAL A 8 -24.66 17.25 -17.18
CA VAL A 8 -25.39 17.02 -15.92
C VAL A 8 -24.80 15.82 -15.18
N LEU A 9 -24.50 14.73 -15.89
CA LEU A 9 -23.90 13.54 -15.29
C LEU A 9 -22.49 13.83 -14.74
N GLY A 10 -21.67 14.58 -15.49
CA GLY A 10 -20.35 15.00 -15.05
C GLY A 10 -20.41 15.90 -13.81
N ALA A 11 -21.33 16.88 -13.80
CA ALA A 11 -21.53 17.74 -12.65
C ALA A 11 -21.96 16.95 -11.40
N LEU A 12 -22.84 15.96 -11.57
CA LEU A 12 -23.28 15.08 -10.48
C LEU A 12 -22.11 14.28 -9.89
N VAL A 13 -21.25 13.72 -10.74
CA VAL A 13 -20.07 12.95 -10.31
C VAL A 13 -19.09 13.84 -9.54
N VAL A 14 -18.82 15.05 -10.02
CA VAL A 14 -17.93 15.99 -9.33
C VAL A 14 -18.49 16.38 -7.96
N LEU A 15 -19.79 16.63 -7.89
CA LEU A 15 -20.45 16.97 -6.62
C LEU A 15 -20.35 15.81 -5.62
N ALA A 16 -20.64 14.59 -6.06
CA ALA A 16 -20.55 13.39 -5.23
C ALA A 16 -19.13 13.15 -4.72
N ALA A 17 -18.13 13.30 -5.59
CA ALA A 17 -16.71 13.19 -5.21
C ALA A 17 -16.33 14.26 -4.18
N GLY A 18 -16.77 15.51 -4.36
CA GLY A 18 -16.53 16.59 -3.41
C GLY A 18 -17.12 16.32 -2.02
N VAL A 19 -18.37 15.85 -1.95
CA VAL A 19 -19.02 15.46 -0.69
C VAL A 19 -18.27 14.31 -0.01
N MET A 20 -17.82 13.32 -0.78
CA MET A 20 -17.04 12.19 -0.26
C MET A 20 -15.70 12.67 0.34
N VAL A 21 -14.99 13.57 -0.35
CA VAL A 21 -13.73 14.15 0.12
C VAL A 21 -13.92 14.97 1.40
N ALA A 22 -14.98 15.79 1.47
CA ALA A 22 -15.29 16.57 2.66
C ALA A 22 -15.61 15.68 3.88
N LYS A 23 -16.34 14.57 3.67
CA LYS A 23 -16.73 13.65 4.74
C LYS A 23 -15.57 12.78 5.25
N ILE A 24 -14.75 12.24 4.35
CA ILE A 24 -13.61 11.37 4.71
C ILE A 24 -12.43 12.21 5.24
N GLY A 25 -12.34 13.47 4.78
CA GLY A 25 -11.22 14.36 5.05
C GLY A 25 -10.11 14.18 4.02
N PRO A 26 -9.62 15.27 3.38
CA PRO A 26 -8.65 15.17 2.28
C PRO A 26 -7.34 14.52 2.71
N ARG A 27 -6.88 14.76 3.94
CA ARG A 27 -5.69 14.12 4.50
C ARG A 27 -5.83 12.60 4.64
N ASN A 28 -7.03 12.12 4.98
CA ASN A 28 -7.28 10.69 5.15
C ASN A 28 -7.37 9.97 3.81
N ILE A 29 -7.93 10.61 2.77
CA ILE A 29 -7.92 10.08 1.40
C ILE A 29 -6.49 9.97 0.87
N ILE A 30 -5.66 10.99 1.11
CA ILE A 30 -4.24 10.94 0.73
C ILE A 30 -3.52 9.81 1.49
N GLY A 31 -3.79 9.66 2.79
CA GLY A 31 -3.24 8.57 3.59
C GLY A 31 -3.66 7.20 3.06
N MET A 32 -4.93 7.00 2.75
CA MET A 32 -5.47 5.75 2.21
C MET A 32 -4.87 5.43 0.84
N ILE A 33 -4.88 6.38 -0.11
CA ILE A 33 -4.27 6.15 -1.44
C ILE A 33 -2.78 5.86 -1.34
N ARG A 34 -2.07 6.51 -0.41
CA ARG A 34 -0.63 6.35 -0.23
C ARG A 34 -0.25 5.07 0.52
N TYR A 35 -0.98 4.69 1.56
CA TYR A 35 -0.56 3.66 2.50
C TYR A 35 -1.40 2.39 2.44
N ASP A 36 -2.63 2.46 1.94
CA ASP A 36 -3.58 1.34 1.87
C ASP A 36 -3.48 0.56 0.56
N GLN A 37 -2.27 0.42 0.04
CA GLN A 37 -1.96 -0.42 -1.12
C GLN A 37 -1.52 -1.82 -0.72
N ARG A 38 -1.61 -2.15 0.57
CA ARG A 38 -1.19 -3.44 1.10
C ARG A 38 -2.15 -4.52 0.60
N ARG A 39 -1.59 -5.55 -0.04
CA ARG A 39 -2.33 -6.75 -0.43
C ARG A 39 -1.97 -7.87 0.55
N ALA A 40 -2.93 -8.71 0.88
CA ALA A 40 -2.64 -9.94 1.59
C ALA A 40 -1.64 -10.77 0.78
N GLY A 41 -0.60 -11.27 1.45
CA GLY A 41 0.34 -12.23 0.84
C GLY A 41 -0.28 -13.62 0.76
N ASP A 42 0.17 -14.42 -0.20
CA ASP A 42 -0.28 -15.78 -0.47
C ASP A 42 0.75 -16.85 -0.08
N LEU A 43 1.82 -16.45 0.63
CA LEU A 43 2.94 -17.31 1.05
C LEU A 43 2.48 -18.44 2.00
N LYS A 44 2.89 -19.68 1.72
CA LYS A 44 2.56 -20.87 2.50
C LYS A 44 3.81 -21.61 2.96
N VAL A 45 3.65 -22.52 3.92
CA VAL A 45 4.73 -23.40 4.38
C VAL A 45 5.17 -24.32 3.24
N GLY A 46 6.48 -24.37 2.99
CA GLY A 46 7.07 -25.11 1.86
C GLY A 46 7.37 -24.24 0.65
N ASP A 47 6.78 -23.05 0.55
CA ASP A 47 7.10 -22.11 -0.52
C ASP A 47 8.51 -21.55 -0.35
N ARG A 48 9.09 -21.14 -1.48
CA ARG A 48 10.34 -20.38 -1.47
C ARG A 48 10.10 -19.02 -0.84
N ALA A 49 10.89 -18.69 0.18
CA ALA A 49 10.87 -17.36 0.78
C ALA A 49 11.16 -16.27 -0.29
N PRO A 50 10.39 -15.17 -0.31
CA PRO A 50 10.59 -14.08 -1.26
C PRO A 50 11.91 -13.35 -0.98
N ASP A 51 12.62 -12.91 -2.03
CA ASP A 51 13.88 -12.18 -1.87
C ASP A 51 13.65 -10.70 -1.59
N ALA A 52 13.12 -10.40 -0.40
CA ALA A 52 12.87 -9.04 0.04
C ALA A 52 14.18 -8.34 0.42
N LEU A 53 14.29 -7.04 0.15
CA LEU A 53 15.41 -6.22 0.61
C LEU A 53 15.21 -5.88 2.09
N LEU A 54 16.20 -6.24 2.91
CA LEU A 54 16.26 -5.88 4.32
C LEU A 54 17.10 -4.62 4.50
N VAL A 55 16.59 -3.66 5.25
CA VAL A 55 17.35 -2.47 5.64
C VAL A 55 18.00 -2.74 7.00
N SER A 56 19.33 -2.66 7.04
CA SER A 56 20.07 -2.78 8.31
C SER A 56 19.72 -1.62 9.25
N LEU A 57 19.64 -1.91 10.56
CA LEU A 57 19.43 -0.91 11.61
C LEU A 57 20.50 0.19 11.63
N ALA A 58 21.71 -0.10 11.13
CA ALA A 58 22.75 0.90 10.97
C ALA A 58 22.48 1.88 9.81
N GLY A 59 21.37 1.73 9.08
CA GLY A 59 20.92 2.59 7.99
C GLY A 59 21.79 2.58 6.73
N ARG A 60 22.86 1.77 6.72
CA ARG A 60 23.95 1.88 5.75
C ARG A 60 23.96 0.80 4.68
N ARG A 61 23.09 -0.21 4.78
CA ARG A 61 23.11 -1.34 3.84
C ARG A 61 21.74 -1.96 3.65
N GLU A 62 21.38 -2.11 2.39
CA GLU A 62 20.32 -3.00 1.93
C GLU A 62 20.92 -4.38 1.66
N VAL A 63 20.29 -5.42 2.18
CA VAL A 63 20.73 -6.81 2.00
C VAL A 63 19.54 -7.64 1.53
N PRO A 64 19.62 -8.31 0.36
CA PRO A 64 18.60 -9.26 -0.04
C PRO A 64 18.45 -10.38 1.00
N LEU A 65 17.21 -10.74 1.32
CA LEU A 65 16.91 -11.76 2.33
C LEU A 65 17.63 -13.08 2.04
N LEU A 66 17.64 -13.49 0.77
CA LEU A 66 18.27 -14.74 0.37
C LEU A 66 19.80 -14.66 0.44
N ALA A 67 20.39 -13.48 0.26
CA ALA A 67 21.83 -13.26 0.42
C ALA A 67 22.26 -13.32 1.90
N ALA A 68 21.36 -12.97 2.83
CA ALA A 68 21.62 -13.10 4.26
C ALA A 68 21.56 -14.56 4.77
N ARG A 69 21.03 -15.48 3.97
CA ARG A 69 20.79 -16.88 4.34
C ARG A 69 22.05 -17.73 4.19
N THR A 70 22.92 -17.69 5.20
CA THR A 70 24.08 -18.61 5.34
C THR A 70 23.78 -19.82 6.24
N LYS A 71 22.68 -19.74 7.00
CA LYS A 71 22.18 -20.73 7.97
C LYS A 71 20.64 -20.67 7.98
N PRO A 72 19.92 -21.57 8.69
CA PRO A 72 18.50 -21.37 8.97
C PRO A 72 18.27 -19.96 9.54
N LEU A 73 17.40 -19.20 8.89
CA LEU A 73 17.13 -17.79 9.19
C LEU A 73 15.71 -17.67 9.76
N VAL A 74 15.59 -17.02 10.91
CA VAL A 74 14.32 -16.70 11.56
C VAL A 74 14.02 -15.22 11.35
N LEU A 75 12.82 -14.91 10.87
CA LEU A 75 12.33 -13.54 10.71
C LEU A 75 11.23 -13.26 11.75
N VAL A 76 11.38 -12.14 12.46
CA VAL A 76 10.39 -11.66 13.42
C VAL A 76 9.94 -10.28 12.95
N PHE A 77 8.67 -10.15 12.60
CA PHE A 77 8.07 -8.87 12.22
C PHE A 77 7.50 -8.19 13.46
N GLY A 78 7.78 -6.90 13.63
CA GLY A 78 7.29 -6.10 14.74
C GLY A 78 7.26 -4.62 14.41
N SER A 79 6.52 -3.86 15.19
CA SER A 79 6.46 -2.40 15.15
C SER A 79 6.50 -1.84 16.55
N PHE A 80 7.18 -0.71 16.75
CA PHE A 80 7.00 0.10 17.95
C PHE A 80 5.64 0.78 17.86
N THR A 81 4.73 0.42 18.73
CA THR A 81 3.43 1.11 18.95
C THR A 81 3.46 1.79 20.30
#